data_AF-A0A415NEQ0-F1
#
_entry.id   AF-A0A415NEQ0-F1
#
_cell.length_a   1.000
_cell.length_b   1.000
_cell.length_c   1.000
_cell.angle_alpha   90.00
_cell.angle_beta   90.00
_cell.angle_gamma   90.00
#
_symmetry.space_group_name_H-M   'P 1'
#
loop_
_entity.id
_entity.type
_entity.pdbx_description
1 polymer ?
#
loop_
_entity_poly.entity_id
_entity_poly.type
_entity_poly.pdbx_seq_one_letter_code
_entity_poly.pdbx_strand_id
1 'polypeptide(L)'
;MSELKITQEKVTAAFSEANDCPKAISILTALFGKQKPDYTDYHNIKTYEDACEAIGVKPIVRLLVEDEDGHKEEVADIAHLAYIKLCTIARALNNDPDFPRFTKDEYRYTPWFYLYNQKEIDEMDEEDRNQLVLWGGLASAGAYCGLASARSSHAWSHSTAAVGSRLAVKSSEIAIYFGEQFKELWKDFLIGKK
;
A
#
# COMPACT_ATOMS: atom_id res chain seq x y z
N MET A 1 30.76 -16.81 -34.73
CA MET A 1 29.44 -16.32 -34.29
C MET A 1 29.63 -14.87 -33.91
N SER A 2 28.94 -13.92 -34.53
CA SER A 2 29.03 -12.49 -34.19
C SER A 2 27.96 -12.16 -33.14
N GLU A 3 28.37 -11.63 -32.00
CA GLU A 3 27.45 -11.19 -30.95
C GLU A 3 27.03 -9.72 -31.16
N LEU A 4 25.73 -9.46 -31.03
CA LEU A 4 25.15 -8.11 -31.02
C LEU A 4 24.96 -7.66 -29.57
N LYS A 5 25.52 -6.50 -29.21
CA LYS A 5 25.34 -5.88 -27.89
C LYS A 5 24.32 -4.74 -27.98
N ILE A 6 23.33 -4.75 -27.09
CA ILE A 6 22.31 -3.71 -26.95
C ILE A 6 22.19 -3.30 -25.47
N THR A 7 21.89 -2.03 -25.20
CA THR A 7 21.69 -1.53 -23.82
C THR A 7 20.24 -1.71 -23.39
N GLN A 8 20.01 -1.81 -22.07
CA GLN A 8 18.66 -1.93 -21.51
C GLN A 8 17.76 -0.75 -21.92
N GLU A 9 18.29 0.47 -21.94
CA GLU A 9 17.55 1.67 -22.33
C GLU A 9 17.00 1.56 -23.76
N LYS A 10 17.78 1.00 -24.69
CA LYS A 10 17.35 0.79 -26.08
C LYS A 10 16.29 -0.30 -26.19
N VAL A 11 16.38 -1.34 -25.38
CA VAL A 11 15.36 -2.38 -25.31
C VAL A 11 14.06 -1.77 -24.79
N THR A 12 14.09 -1.03 -23.67
CA THR A 12 12.90 -0.38 -23.10
C THR A 12 12.27 0.60 -24.09
N ALA A 13 13.07 1.43 -24.78
CA ALA A 13 12.57 2.33 -25.83
C ALA A 13 11.86 1.58 -26.97
N ALA A 14 12.41 0.45 -27.43
CA ALA A 14 11.78 -0.38 -28.46
C ALA A 14 10.43 -0.95 -28.02
N PHE A 15 10.28 -1.33 -26.74
CA PHE A 15 8.99 -1.75 -26.19
C PHE A 15 7.99 -0.59 -26.11
N SER A 16 8.44 0.61 -25.70
CA SER A 16 7.58 1.81 -25.67
C SER A 16 7.08 2.20 -27.06
N GLU A 17 7.91 2.14 -28.09
CA GLU A 17 7.51 2.39 -29.48
C GLU A 17 6.55 1.31 -30.03
N ALA A 18 6.68 0.07 -29.55
CA ALA A 18 5.86 -1.06 -29.98
C ALA A 18 4.51 -1.15 -29.27
N ASN A 19 4.18 -0.25 -28.34
CA ASN A 19 3.03 -0.39 -27.42
C ASN A 19 1.68 -0.58 -28.14
N ASP A 20 1.54 -0.01 -29.34
CA ASP A 20 0.32 -0.12 -30.15
C ASP A 20 0.33 -1.30 -31.16
N CYS A 21 1.37 -2.14 -31.12
CA CYS A 21 1.54 -3.28 -32.03
C CYS A 21 1.77 -4.60 -31.25
N PRO A 22 0.70 -5.39 -30.99
CA PRO A 22 0.79 -6.62 -30.20
C PRO A 22 1.82 -7.63 -30.74
N LYS A 23 1.98 -7.69 -32.06
CA LYS A 23 2.94 -8.57 -32.71
C LYS A 23 4.39 -8.16 -32.43
N ALA A 24 4.69 -6.86 -32.45
CA ALA A 24 6.02 -6.35 -32.09
C ALA A 24 6.33 -6.60 -30.61
N ILE A 25 5.38 -6.36 -29.70
CA ILE A 25 5.52 -6.68 -28.27
C ILE A 25 5.81 -8.16 -28.06
N SER A 26 5.10 -9.05 -28.76
CA SER A 26 5.32 -10.50 -28.66
C SER A 26 6.73 -10.90 -29.09
N ILE A 27 7.26 -10.31 -30.17
CA ILE A 27 8.63 -10.59 -30.65
C ILE A 27 9.66 -10.07 -29.65
N LEU A 28 9.51 -8.82 -29.20
CA LEU A 28 10.42 -8.21 -28.23
C LEU A 28 10.41 -8.99 -26.90
N THR A 29 9.24 -9.46 -26.45
CA THR A 29 9.12 -10.31 -25.25
C THR A 29 9.81 -11.66 -25.44
N ALA A 30 9.74 -12.25 -26.62
CA ALA A 30 10.45 -13.51 -26.91
C ALA A 30 11.98 -13.33 -26.95
N LEU A 31 12.46 -12.17 -27.39
CA LEU A 31 13.89 -11.87 -27.51
C LEU A 31 14.53 -11.42 -26.19
N PHE A 32 13.83 -10.58 -25.43
CA PHE A 32 14.39 -9.87 -24.27
C PHE A 32 13.66 -10.15 -22.96
N GLY A 33 12.62 -10.97 -22.98
CA GLY A 33 11.73 -11.18 -21.84
C GLY A 33 10.75 -10.02 -21.64
N LYS A 34 9.86 -10.17 -20.66
CA LYS A 34 8.96 -9.09 -20.25
C LYS A 34 9.80 -7.95 -19.67
N GLN A 35 9.55 -6.72 -20.13
CA GLN A 35 10.15 -5.54 -19.51
C GLN A 35 9.58 -5.32 -18.12
N LYS A 36 10.41 -4.74 -17.25
CA LYS A 36 9.96 -4.22 -15.98
C LYS A 36 9.01 -3.05 -16.23
N PRO A 37 7.92 -2.91 -15.44
CA PRO A 37 7.08 -1.73 -15.49
C PRO A 37 7.88 -0.46 -15.20
N ASP A 38 7.45 0.66 -15.78
CA ASP A 38 7.98 1.97 -15.40
C ASP A 38 7.32 2.42 -14.10
N TYR A 39 8.04 2.28 -12.98
CA TYR A 39 7.55 2.65 -11.66
C TYR A 39 7.63 4.16 -11.36
N THR A 40 8.06 5.00 -12.31
CA THR A 40 7.90 6.45 -12.17
C THR A 40 6.42 6.86 -12.23
N ASP A 41 5.61 6.08 -12.95
CA ASP A 41 4.15 6.12 -12.89
C ASP A 41 3.66 5.19 -11.78
N TYR A 42 3.05 5.78 -10.75
CA TYR A 42 2.56 5.04 -9.59
C TYR A 42 1.43 4.05 -9.92
N HIS A 43 0.72 4.21 -11.05
CA HIS A 43 -0.31 3.26 -11.49
C HIS A 43 0.24 1.88 -11.85
N ASN A 44 1.55 1.80 -12.10
CA ASN A 44 2.25 0.54 -12.36
C ASN A 44 2.62 -0.21 -11.07
N ILE A 45 2.48 0.42 -9.89
CA ILE A 45 2.72 -0.22 -8.58
C ILE A 45 1.40 -0.85 -8.11
N LYS A 46 1.13 -2.07 -8.54
CA LYS A 46 -0.15 -2.78 -8.28
C LYS A 46 -0.07 -3.72 -7.09
N THR A 47 1.12 -4.18 -6.76
CA THR A 47 1.39 -5.17 -5.71
C THR A 47 2.45 -4.69 -4.74
N TYR A 48 2.58 -5.38 -3.61
CA TYR A 48 3.67 -5.13 -2.66
C TYR A 48 5.03 -5.42 -3.30
N GLU A 49 5.10 -6.47 -4.14
CA GLU A 49 6.29 -6.87 -4.86
C GLU A 49 6.71 -5.82 -5.88
N ASP A 50 5.76 -5.19 -6.60
CA ASP A 50 6.02 -4.04 -7.47
C ASP A 50 6.64 -2.89 -6.68
N ALA A 51 6.08 -2.57 -5.51
CA ALA A 51 6.63 -1.52 -4.65
C ALA A 51 8.04 -1.83 -4.17
N CYS A 52 8.32 -3.10 -3.84
CA CYS A 52 9.66 -3.55 -3.46
C CYS A 52 10.65 -3.39 -4.61
N GLU A 53 10.25 -3.79 -5.82
CA GLU A 53 11.08 -3.65 -7.02
C GLU A 53 11.35 -2.17 -7.36
N ALA A 54 10.31 -1.32 -7.28
CA ALA A 54 10.39 0.12 -7.54
C ALA A 54 11.45 0.83 -6.67
N ILE A 55 11.58 0.44 -5.40
CA ILE A 55 12.55 1.05 -4.48
C ILE A 55 13.81 0.20 -4.24
N GLY A 56 13.96 -0.92 -4.95
CA GLY A 56 15.15 -1.77 -4.88
C GLY A 56 15.33 -2.57 -3.58
N VAL A 57 14.23 -2.95 -2.91
CA VAL A 57 14.26 -3.79 -1.69
C VAL A 57 13.74 -5.19 -1.96
N LYS A 58 14.10 -6.15 -1.10
CA LYS A 58 13.57 -7.52 -1.18
C LYS A 58 12.21 -7.61 -0.47
N PRO A 59 11.21 -8.31 -1.05
CA PRO A 59 9.95 -8.56 -0.38
C PRO A 59 10.15 -9.30 0.95
N ILE A 60 9.53 -8.75 1.99
CA ILE A 60 9.45 -9.38 3.32
C ILE A 60 8.45 -10.53 3.24
N VAL A 61 8.95 -11.75 3.49
CA VAL A 61 8.15 -12.98 3.56
C VAL A 61 7.78 -13.30 5.01
N ARG A 62 8.68 -12.99 5.96
CA ARG A 62 8.50 -13.20 7.40
C ARG A 62 9.13 -12.04 8.17
N LEU A 63 8.51 -11.66 9.26
CA LEU A 63 9.08 -10.71 10.21
C LEU A 63 9.61 -11.46 11.40
N LEU A 64 10.88 -11.23 11.73
CA LEU A 64 11.54 -11.78 12.92
C LEU A 64 11.86 -10.61 13.86
N VAL A 65 11.44 -10.72 15.11
CA VAL A 65 11.86 -9.81 16.18
C VAL A 65 12.95 -10.52 16.97
N GLU A 66 14.06 -9.83 17.18
CA GLU A 66 15.17 -10.31 17.99
C GLU A 66 15.08 -9.66 19.37
N ASP A 67 15.10 -10.46 20.43
CA ASP A 67 15.16 -9.97 21.81
C ASP A 67 16.59 -9.54 22.19
N GLU A 68 16.76 -8.97 23.39
CA GLU A 68 18.07 -8.52 23.89
C GLU A 68 19.09 -9.66 24.03
N ASP A 69 18.64 -10.90 24.11
CA ASP A 69 19.45 -12.11 24.24
C ASP A 69 19.76 -12.77 22.89
N GLY A 70 19.27 -12.21 21.78
CA GLY A 70 19.51 -12.69 20.41
C GLY A 70 18.54 -13.77 19.93
N HIS A 71 17.48 -14.08 20.68
CA HIS A 71 16.45 -15.01 20.24
C HIS A 71 15.54 -14.35 19.21
N LYS A 72 15.27 -15.07 18.12
CA LYS A 72 14.43 -14.60 17.02
C LYS A 72 13.07 -15.27 17.08
N GLU A 73 12.02 -14.47 17.23
CA GLU A 73 10.64 -14.92 17.17
C GLU A 73 9.94 -14.36 15.92
N GLU A 74 9.15 -15.21 15.26
CA GLU A 74 8.36 -14.79 14.11
C GLU A 74 7.14 -13.98 14.56
N VAL A 75 7.01 -12.77 14.03
CA VAL A 75 5.83 -11.93 14.24
C VAL A 75 4.65 -12.57 13.52
N ALA A 76 3.79 -13.21 14.29
CA ALA A 76 2.58 -13.86 13.79
C ALA A 76 1.39 -12.90 13.60
N ASP A 77 1.58 -11.60 13.88
CA ASP A 77 0.56 -10.57 13.79
C ASP A 77 0.45 -10.00 12.37
N ILE A 78 -0.72 -10.21 11.77
CA ILE A 78 -1.08 -9.77 10.42
C ILE A 78 -1.04 -8.24 10.32
N ALA A 79 -1.43 -7.51 11.37
CA ALA A 79 -1.47 -6.05 11.32
C ALA A 79 -0.07 -5.45 11.19
N HIS A 80 0.92 -6.01 11.90
CA HIS A 80 2.31 -5.58 11.81
C HIS A 80 2.92 -5.85 10.42
N LEU A 81 2.68 -7.05 9.87
CA LEU A 81 3.14 -7.38 8.52
C LEU A 81 2.50 -6.45 7.48
N ALA A 82 1.20 -6.22 7.58
CA ALA A 82 0.47 -5.32 6.69
C ALA A 82 0.98 -3.88 6.79
N TYR A 83 1.20 -3.38 8.01
CA TYR A 83 1.76 -2.04 8.22
C TYR A 83 3.11 -1.86 7.53
N ILE A 84 4.01 -2.82 7.67
CA ILE A 84 5.34 -2.74 7.07
C ILE A 84 5.25 -2.79 5.54
N LYS A 85 4.36 -3.61 4.98
CA LYS A 85 4.09 -3.62 3.54
C LYS A 85 3.54 -2.27 3.07
N LEU A 86 2.58 -1.69 3.78
CA LEU A 86 2.02 -0.37 3.48
C LEU A 86 3.07 0.74 3.58
N CYS A 87 4.03 0.68 4.52
CA CYS A 87 5.17 1.60 4.58
C CYS A 87 6.01 1.55 3.30
N THR A 88 6.34 0.35 2.82
CA THR A 88 7.09 0.15 1.58
C THR A 88 6.32 0.69 0.37
N ILE A 89 5.03 0.40 0.29
CA ILE A 89 4.15 0.90 -0.78
C ILE A 89 4.08 2.43 -0.74
N ALA A 90 3.83 3.04 0.41
CA ALA A 90 3.78 4.49 0.54
C ALA A 90 5.09 5.15 0.08
N ARG A 91 6.25 4.58 0.42
CA ARG A 91 7.55 5.06 -0.08
C ARG A 91 7.65 4.97 -1.60
N ALA A 92 7.26 3.84 -2.18
CA ALA A 92 7.29 3.63 -3.63
C ALA A 92 6.35 4.59 -4.37
N LEU A 93 5.11 4.76 -3.90
CA LEU A 93 4.11 5.65 -4.49
C LEU A 93 4.53 7.13 -4.44
N ASN A 94 5.25 7.54 -3.40
CA ASN A 94 5.76 8.91 -3.33
C ASN A 94 6.89 9.15 -4.33
N ASN A 95 7.70 8.14 -4.65
CA ASN A 95 8.84 8.22 -5.57
C ASN A 95 9.67 9.52 -5.35
N ASP A 96 9.94 9.81 -4.08
CA ASP A 96 10.61 11.03 -3.64
C ASP A 96 11.57 10.65 -2.51
N PRO A 97 12.90 10.67 -2.75
CA PRO A 97 13.90 10.33 -1.76
C PRO A 97 13.88 11.22 -0.51
N ASP A 98 13.36 12.44 -0.62
CA ASP A 98 13.28 13.41 0.47
C ASP A 98 11.94 13.33 1.22
N PHE A 99 11.04 12.42 0.82
CA PHE A 99 9.75 12.25 1.48
C PHE A 99 9.83 11.26 2.66
N PRO A 100 9.29 11.59 3.85
CA PRO A 100 8.60 12.84 4.19
C PRO A 100 9.56 13.94 4.69
N ARG A 101 9.45 15.17 4.15
CA ARG A 101 10.14 16.38 4.63
C ARG A 101 9.17 17.40 5.21
N PHE A 102 9.53 18.07 6.30
CA PHE A 102 8.66 19.07 6.92
C PHE A 102 8.80 20.44 6.25
N THR A 103 7.88 20.74 5.34
CA THR A 103 7.78 22.00 4.61
C THR A 103 6.50 22.72 5.05
N LYS A 104 6.52 24.06 5.11
CA LYS A 104 5.37 24.85 5.61
C LYS A 104 4.18 24.84 4.65
N ASP A 105 4.43 24.72 3.35
CA ASP A 105 3.44 24.96 2.29
C ASP A 105 3.05 23.67 1.54
N GLU A 106 3.25 22.51 2.16
CA GLU A 106 2.96 21.21 1.54
C GLU A 106 1.80 20.50 2.26
N TYR A 107 0.83 20.06 1.48
CA TYR A 107 -0.24 19.19 1.97
C TYR A 107 0.18 17.73 1.87
N ARG A 108 -0.24 16.94 2.85
CA ARG A 108 -0.03 15.50 2.88
C ARG A 108 -1.37 14.80 2.97
N TYR A 109 -1.51 13.76 2.17
CA TYR A 109 -2.75 13.06 1.99
C TYR A 109 -2.61 11.65 2.54
N THR A 110 -3.71 11.10 3.03
CA THR A 110 -3.81 9.72 3.53
C THR A 110 -5.10 9.16 2.96
N PRO A 111 -5.19 7.84 2.72
CA PRO A 111 -6.46 7.23 2.39
C PRO A 111 -7.52 7.59 3.44
N TRP A 112 -8.72 7.84 2.94
CA TRP A 112 -9.92 8.10 3.74
C TRP A 112 -10.85 6.91 3.60
N PHE A 113 -11.63 6.66 4.65
CA PHE A 113 -12.47 5.47 4.74
C PHE A 113 -13.91 5.91 4.94
N TYR A 114 -14.82 5.35 4.16
CA TYR A 114 -16.24 5.62 4.30
C TYR A 114 -16.80 4.89 5.53
N LEU A 115 -17.64 5.60 6.28
CA LEU A 115 -18.42 5.03 7.36
C LEU A 115 -19.87 4.97 6.88
N TYR A 116 -20.44 3.77 6.88
CA TYR A 116 -21.82 3.54 6.48
C TYR A 116 -22.69 3.27 7.70
N ASN A 117 -23.86 3.88 7.75
CA ASN A 117 -24.90 3.56 8.71
C ASN A 117 -25.76 2.39 8.22
N GLN A 118 -26.57 1.80 9.11
CA GLN A 118 -27.35 0.60 8.76
C GLN A 118 -28.30 0.83 7.58
N LYS A 119 -28.93 2.01 7.47
CA LYS A 119 -29.82 2.32 6.35
C LYS A 119 -29.04 2.37 5.03
N GLU A 120 -27.88 3.02 5.01
CA GLU A 120 -27.01 3.06 3.83
C GLU A 120 -26.54 1.66 3.42
N ILE A 121 -26.22 0.80 4.38
CA ILE A 121 -25.86 -0.60 4.14
C ILE A 121 -27.06 -1.38 3.58
N ASP A 122 -28.25 -1.18 4.13
CA ASP A 122 -29.47 -1.88 3.72
C ASP A 122 -29.89 -1.51 2.29
N GLU A 123 -29.62 -0.27 1.86
CA GLU A 123 -29.86 0.27 0.52
C GLU A 123 -28.73 -0.06 -0.49
N MET A 124 -27.57 -0.51 -0.01
CA MET A 124 -26.42 -0.90 -0.83
C MET A 124 -26.66 -2.24 -1.52
N ASP A 125 -26.18 -2.37 -2.76
CA ASP A 125 -26.22 -3.65 -3.46
C ASP A 125 -25.33 -4.70 -2.78
N GLU A 126 -25.53 -5.97 -3.17
CA GLU A 126 -24.86 -7.11 -2.54
C GLU A 126 -23.35 -7.12 -2.80
N GLU A 127 -22.89 -6.62 -3.95
CA GLU A 127 -21.47 -6.60 -4.33
C GLU A 127 -20.69 -5.59 -3.48
N ASP A 128 -21.21 -4.37 -3.33
CA ASP A 128 -20.63 -3.35 -2.49
C ASP A 128 -20.75 -3.70 -1.00
N ARG A 129 -21.88 -4.28 -0.59
CA ARG A 129 -22.08 -4.73 0.80
C ARG A 129 -21.07 -5.80 1.21
N ASN A 130 -20.71 -6.70 0.30
CA ASN A 130 -19.72 -7.76 0.55
C ASN A 130 -18.29 -7.23 0.70
N GLN A 131 -18.01 -6.00 0.27
CA GLN A 131 -16.73 -5.34 0.46
C GLN A 131 -16.63 -4.58 1.79
N LEU A 132 -17.75 -4.43 2.51
CA LEU A 132 -17.76 -3.72 3.79
C LEU A 132 -17.06 -4.52 4.88
N VAL A 133 -16.23 -3.82 5.64
CA VAL A 133 -15.54 -4.38 6.80
C VAL A 133 -16.07 -3.74 8.08
N LEU A 134 -16.49 -4.57 9.04
CA LEU A 134 -16.95 -4.06 10.32
C LEU A 134 -15.75 -3.51 11.10
N TRP A 135 -15.73 -2.20 11.30
CA TRP A 135 -14.64 -1.48 11.95
C TRP A 135 -15.18 -0.56 13.04
N GLY A 136 -14.84 -0.84 14.30
CA GLY A 136 -15.33 -0.12 15.49
C GLY A 136 -16.01 -1.03 16.52
N GLY A 137 -16.08 -0.57 17.78
CA GLY A 137 -16.65 -1.30 18.93
C GLY A 137 -18.11 -0.93 19.25
N LEU A 138 -18.65 -1.50 20.34
CA LEU A 138 -20.05 -1.37 20.78
C LEU A 138 -20.56 0.09 20.81
N ALA A 139 -21.73 0.28 20.19
CA ALA A 139 -22.40 1.58 19.98
C ALA A 139 -22.80 2.34 21.25
N SER A 140 -22.70 1.74 22.46
CA SER A 140 -23.03 2.41 23.72
C SER A 140 -22.11 3.60 24.05
N ALA A 141 -20.98 3.75 23.34
CA ALA A 141 -20.06 4.88 23.45
C ALA A 141 -20.11 5.87 22.27
N GLY A 142 -21.00 5.69 21.27
CA GLY A 142 -21.11 6.59 20.10
C GLY A 142 -19.84 6.70 19.23
N ALA A 143 -19.75 7.76 18.42
CA ALA A 143 -18.64 8.05 17.49
C ALA A 143 -17.32 8.50 18.17
N TYR A 144 -17.18 8.33 19.49
CA TYR A 144 -15.98 8.71 20.24
C TYR A 144 -14.79 7.75 20.05
N CYS A 145 -14.98 6.64 19.36
CA CYS A 145 -13.94 5.70 18.93
C CYS A 145 -13.59 5.92 17.44
N GLY A 146 -13.17 7.13 17.09
CA GLY A 146 -12.80 7.50 15.72
C GLY A 146 -11.43 6.98 15.27
N LEU A 147 -11.26 6.93 13.95
CA LEU A 147 -10.11 6.46 13.14
C LEU A 147 -8.67 6.74 13.62
N ALA A 148 -8.48 7.69 14.54
CA ALA A 148 -7.21 8.01 15.18
C ALA A 148 -7.43 8.90 16.41
N SER A 149 -8.46 8.65 17.22
CA SER A 149 -8.66 9.36 18.50
C SER A 149 -8.92 8.37 19.62
N ALA A 150 -7.87 8.10 20.40
CA ALA A 150 -7.94 7.23 21.56
C ALA A 150 -8.27 8.03 22.83
N ARG A 151 -9.54 8.44 22.96
CA ARG A 151 -10.16 8.50 24.28
C ARG A 151 -11.31 7.50 24.33
N SER A 152 -11.02 6.25 24.00
CA SER A 152 -11.96 5.14 24.21
C SER A 152 -11.58 4.40 25.48
N SER A 153 -12.38 4.56 26.53
CA SER A 153 -12.22 3.82 27.78
C SER A 153 -12.52 2.32 27.65
N HIS A 154 -12.91 1.84 26.46
CA HIS A 154 -13.49 0.50 26.26
C HIS A 154 -13.06 -0.22 24.96
N ALA A 155 -11.86 0.03 24.40
CA ALA A 155 -11.27 -0.81 23.34
C ALA A 155 -9.81 -1.20 23.62
N TRP A 156 -9.38 -2.35 23.06
CA TRP A 156 -8.23 -3.23 23.37
C TRP A 156 -6.79 -2.69 23.45
N SER A 157 -6.57 -1.41 23.71
CA SER A 157 -5.36 -0.95 24.37
C SER A 157 -5.63 0.45 24.91
N HIS A 158 -5.58 0.60 26.22
CA HIS A 158 -5.66 1.89 26.89
C HIS A 158 -4.39 2.69 26.57
N SER A 159 -4.32 3.31 25.38
CA SER A 159 -3.22 4.16 24.97
C SER A 159 -3.68 5.62 24.93
N THR A 160 -3.28 6.41 25.93
CA THR A 160 -3.36 7.87 25.88
C THR A 160 -2.31 8.41 24.90
N ALA A 161 -2.58 8.28 23.59
CA ALA A 161 -1.75 8.86 22.54
C ALA A 161 -2.46 10.11 21.99
N ALA A 162 -1.98 11.30 22.34
CA ALA A 162 -2.44 12.56 21.74
C ALA A 162 -1.90 12.77 20.30
N VAL A 163 -1.14 11.80 19.78
CA VAL A 163 -0.43 11.85 18.50
C VAL A 163 -0.53 10.48 17.84
N GLY A 164 -1.04 10.44 16.61
CA GLY A 164 -1.02 9.25 15.75
C GLY A 164 -0.18 9.49 14.50
N SER A 165 0.51 8.46 14.01
CA SER A 165 1.23 8.49 12.74
C SER A 165 0.34 7.94 11.62
N ARG A 166 0.14 8.70 10.54
CA ARG A 166 -0.53 8.23 9.33
C ARG A 166 0.49 8.04 8.21
N LEU A 167 0.30 7.01 7.40
CA LEU A 167 1.06 6.85 6.16
C LEU A 167 0.59 7.90 5.16
N ALA A 168 1.47 8.85 4.90
CA ALA A 168 1.18 9.99 4.05
C ALA A 168 1.72 9.79 2.63
N VAL A 169 1.01 10.36 1.66
CA VAL A 169 1.42 10.48 0.27
C VAL A 169 1.31 11.93 -0.21
N LYS A 170 2.06 12.26 -1.26
CA LYS A 170 2.27 13.62 -1.77
C LYS A 170 1.08 14.25 -2.47
N SER A 171 0.04 13.49 -2.84
CA SER A 171 -1.15 14.04 -3.52
C SER A 171 -2.44 13.30 -3.16
N SER A 172 -3.57 13.94 -3.39
CA SER A 172 -4.91 13.37 -3.20
C SER A 172 -5.17 12.17 -4.09
N GLU A 173 -4.70 12.21 -5.34
CA GLU A 173 -4.90 11.17 -6.34
C GLU A 173 -4.16 9.90 -5.94
N ILE A 174 -2.92 10.07 -5.44
CA ILE A 174 -2.14 8.94 -4.91
C ILE A 174 -2.80 8.40 -3.65
N ALA A 175 -3.41 9.23 -2.80
CA ALA A 175 -4.11 8.74 -1.60
C ALA A 175 -5.35 7.91 -1.94
N ILE A 176 -6.12 8.31 -2.97
CA ILE A 176 -7.25 7.53 -3.48
C ILE A 176 -6.74 6.20 -4.03
N TYR A 177 -5.76 6.23 -4.93
CA TYR A 177 -5.16 5.01 -5.50
C TYR A 177 -4.60 4.09 -4.41
N PHE A 178 -3.88 4.64 -3.42
CA PHE A 178 -3.28 3.88 -2.33
C PHE A 178 -4.33 3.18 -1.47
N GLY A 179 -5.45 3.84 -1.21
CA GLY A 179 -6.58 3.25 -0.49
C GLY A 179 -7.28 2.16 -1.30
N GLU A 180 -7.51 2.40 -2.59
CA GLU A 180 -8.30 1.50 -3.46
C GLU A 180 -7.54 0.29 -3.98
N GLN A 181 -6.27 0.46 -4.36
CA GLN A 181 -5.44 -0.61 -4.90
C GLN A 181 -5.03 -1.61 -3.81
N PHE A 182 -4.85 -1.14 -2.58
CA PHE A 182 -4.32 -1.94 -1.46
C PHE A 182 -5.33 -2.12 -0.33
N LYS A 183 -6.63 -2.16 -0.64
CA LYS A 183 -7.74 -2.31 0.32
C LYS A 183 -7.53 -3.47 1.31
N GLU A 184 -7.08 -4.62 0.82
CA GLU A 184 -6.85 -5.80 1.66
C GLU A 184 -5.72 -5.58 2.68
N LEU A 185 -4.63 -4.93 2.30
CA LEU A 185 -3.56 -4.58 3.25
C LEU A 185 -4.04 -3.54 4.26
N TRP A 186 -4.85 -2.57 3.84
CA TRP A 186 -5.47 -1.62 4.75
C TRP A 186 -6.42 -2.31 5.73
N LYS A 187 -7.23 -3.26 5.27
CA LYS A 187 -8.10 -4.10 6.13
C LYS A 187 -7.25 -4.85 7.16
N ASP A 188 -6.21 -5.55 6.72
CA ASP A 188 -5.32 -6.32 7.58
C ASP A 188 -4.64 -5.44 8.63
N PHE A 189 -4.18 -4.25 8.24
CA PHE A 189 -3.56 -3.28 9.14
C PHE A 189 -4.56 -2.71 10.17
N LEU A 190 -5.75 -2.30 9.72
CA LEU A 190 -6.70 -1.57 10.57
C LEU A 190 -7.51 -2.47 11.50
N ILE A 191 -7.73 -3.74 11.11
CA ILE A 191 -8.62 -4.67 11.82
C ILE A 191 -7.84 -5.81 12.47
N GLY A 192 -6.68 -6.20 11.94
CA GLY A 192 -5.78 -7.18 12.57
C GLY A 192 -6.38 -8.57 12.80
N LYS A 193 -7.52 -8.89 12.17
CA LYS A 193 -8.16 -10.20 12.33
C LYS A 193 -7.58 -11.20 11.33
N LYS A 194 -7.10 -12.33 11.87
CA LYS A 194 -6.90 -13.59 11.14
C LYS A 194 -8.24 -14.15 10.65
#